data_AF-A0A1J3F0V7-F1
#
_entry.id   AF-A0A1J3F0V7-F1
#
_cell.length_a   1.000
_cell.length_b   1.000
_cell.length_c   1.000
_cell.angle_alpha   90.00
_cell.angle_beta   90.00
_cell.angle_gamma   90.00
#
_symmetry.space_group_name_H-M   'P 1'
#
loop_
_entity.id
_entity.type
_entity.pdbx_description
1 polymer ?
#
loop_
_entity_poly.entity_id
_entity_poly.type
_entity_poly.pdbx_seq_one_letter_code
_entity_poly.pdbx_strand_id
1 'polypeptide(L)'
;INAVARQTLISADGVIESCFTAGQYGLEISSAAYKNRWRFDMEGLPADLIRRGMAVPDPTQPHGLKLLVEDYPYANDGLLLWSAIQTWVRT
;
A
#
# COMPACT_ATOMS: atom_id res chain seq x y z
N ILE A 1 -0.64 -19.67 -0.12
CA ILE A 1 0.29 -18.87 0.72
C ILE A 1 -0.30 -18.49 2.07
N ASN A 2 -1.44 -17.77 2.16
CA ASN A 2 -1.99 -17.27 3.43
C ASN A 2 -2.29 -18.34 4.50
N ALA A 3 -2.73 -19.55 4.11
CA ALA A 3 -2.99 -20.62 5.07
C ALA A 3 -1.71 -21.07 5.79
N VAL A 4 -0.61 -21.23 5.05
CA VAL A 4 0.70 -21.57 5.62
C VAL A 4 1.24 -20.41 6.46
N ALA A 5 1.05 -19.16 6.04
CA ALA A 5 1.43 -18.01 6.83
C ALA A 5 0.75 -17.99 8.21
N ARG A 6 -0.54 -18.33 8.29
CA ARG A 6 -1.24 -18.45 9.59
C ARG A 6 -0.68 -19.56 10.48
N GLN A 7 -0.08 -20.59 9.91
CA GLN A 7 0.46 -21.73 10.64
C GLN A 7 1.90 -21.48 11.14
N THR A 8 2.73 -20.82 10.33
CA THR A 8 4.18 -20.76 10.59
C THR A 8 4.76 -19.34 10.68
N LEU A 9 4.11 -18.35 10.08
CA LEU A 9 4.64 -16.99 9.95
C LEU A 9 4.08 -16.05 11.02
N ILE A 10 2.75 -15.95 11.09
CA ILE A 10 2.03 -15.00 11.98
C ILE A 10 1.29 -15.70 13.13
N SER A 11 1.53 -16.99 13.35
CA SER A 11 1.07 -17.71 14.54
C SER A 11 1.82 -17.25 15.80
N ALA A 12 1.26 -17.58 16.97
CA ALA A 12 1.97 -17.46 18.25
C ALA A 12 3.30 -18.23 18.18
N ASP A 13 4.38 -17.60 18.67
CA ASP A 13 5.76 -18.11 18.57
C ASP A 13 6.23 -18.34 17.12
N GLY A 14 5.51 -17.80 16.13
CA GLY A 14 5.87 -17.85 14.71
C GLY A 14 7.06 -16.97 14.35
N VAL A 15 7.45 -17.00 13.07
CA VAL A 15 8.62 -16.24 12.59
C VAL A 15 8.47 -14.72 12.83
N ILE A 16 7.27 -14.16 12.65
CA ILE A 16 7.07 -12.71 12.87
C ILE A 16 7.20 -12.34 14.34
N GLU A 17 6.58 -13.09 15.25
CA GLU A 17 6.66 -12.76 16.68
C GLU A 17 8.08 -12.95 17.25
N SER A 18 8.83 -13.94 16.76
CA SER A 18 10.19 -14.23 17.25
C SER A 18 11.27 -13.30 16.68
N CYS A 19 11.08 -12.75 15.48
CA CYS A 19 12.10 -11.95 14.81
C CYS A 19 11.84 -10.43 14.79
N PHE A 20 10.62 -9.97 15.10
CA PHE A 20 10.26 -8.55 15.05
C PHE A 20 9.99 -7.99 16.45
N THR A 21 10.34 -6.73 16.66
CA THR A 21 10.23 -6.03 17.95
C THR A 21 8.82 -6.01 18.54
N ALA A 22 7.78 -6.11 17.70
CA ALA A 22 6.39 -6.12 18.15
C ALA A 22 6.01 -7.41 18.92
N GLY A 23 6.73 -8.52 18.71
CA GLY A 23 6.44 -9.80 19.36
C GLY A 23 4.97 -10.23 19.19
N GLN A 24 4.41 -10.78 20.26
CA GLN A 24 2.98 -11.18 20.37
C GLN A 24 1.96 -10.07 20.04
N TYR A 25 2.37 -8.80 20.07
CA TYR A 25 1.49 -7.66 19.75
C TYR A 25 1.45 -7.36 18.24
N GLY A 26 2.21 -8.06 17.40
CA GLY A 26 2.32 -7.78 15.96
C GLY A 26 0.98 -7.85 15.22
N LEU A 27 0.19 -8.91 15.45
CA LEU A 27 -1.13 -9.04 14.83
C LEU A 27 -2.11 -7.99 15.35
N GLU A 28 -2.09 -7.66 16.64
CA GLU A 28 -2.94 -6.63 17.23
C GLU A 28 -2.67 -5.25 16.60
N ILE A 29 -1.40 -4.88 16.42
CA ILE A 29 -1.00 -3.63 15.75
C ILE A 29 -1.57 -3.58 14.33
N SER A 30 -1.49 -4.68 13.58
CA SER A 30 -2.06 -4.74 12.21
C SER A 30 -3.59 -4.59 12.20
N SER A 31 -4.29 -5.15 13.19
CA SER A 31 -5.74 -5.02 13.36
C SER A 31 -6.14 -3.58 13.70
N ALA A 32 -5.39 -2.93 14.59
CA ALA A 32 -5.58 -1.52 14.91
C ALA A 32 -5.31 -0.62 13.69
N ALA A 33 -4.28 -0.92 12.88
CA ALA A 33 -4.01 -0.21 11.64
C ALA A 33 -5.14 -0.40 10.61
N TYR A 34 -5.67 -1.62 10.49
CA TYR A 34 -6.82 -1.91 9.63
C TYR A 34 -8.03 -1.05 10.03
N LYS A 35 -8.40 -1.06 11.32
CA LYS A 35 -9.53 -0.27 11.82
C LYS A 35 -9.38 1.23 11.57
N ASN A 36 -8.17 1.77 11.78
CA ASN A 36 -7.99 3.22 11.85
C ASN A 36 -7.54 3.86 10.53
N ARG A 37 -6.90 3.11 9.62
CA ARG A 37 -6.26 3.69 8.43
C ARG A 37 -6.68 3.04 7.12
N TRP A 38 -7.08 1.78 7.11
CA TRP A 38 -7.39 1.08 5.87
C TRP A 38 -8.70 1.58 5.27
N ARG A 39 -8.66 1.90 3.97
CA ARG A 39 -9.81 2.38 3.21
C ARG A 39 -9.68 1.96 1.77
N PHE A 40 -10.61 1.13 1.30
CA PHE A 40 -10.57 0.57 -0.05
C PHE A 40 -10.39 1.62 -1.16
N ASP A 41 -11.09 2.76 -1.05
CA ASP A 41 -11.03 3.85 -2.02
C ASP A 41 -9.69 4.61 -2.00
N MET A 42 -8.87 4.42 -0.97
CA MET A 42 -7.58 5.06 -0.78
C MET A 42 -6.39 4.12 -1.04
N GLU A 43 -6.65 2.84 -1.36
CA GLU A 43 -5.60 1.88 -1.72
C GLU A 43 -5.17 2.01 -3.19
N GLY A 44 -5.92 2.76 -4.01
CA GLY A 44 -5.50 3.09 -5.37
C GLY A 44 -4.29 4.02 -5.36
N LEU A 45 -3.27 3.73 -6.18
CA LEU A 45 -1.98 4.41 -6.12
C LEU A 45 -2.08 5.95 -6.21
N PRO A 46 -2.88 6.55 -7.12
CA PRO A 46 -3.08 8.00 -7.16
C PRO A 46 -3.61 8.58 -5.84
N ALA A 47 -4.63 7.94 -5.26
CA ALA A 47 -5.25 8.39 -4.02
C ALA A 47 -4.31 8.24 -2.82
N ASP A 48 -3.54 7.15 -2.77
CA ASP A 48 -2.53 6.92 -1.74
C ASP A 48 -1.42 8.00 -1.77
N LEU A 49 -0.89 8.32 -2.96
CA LEU A 49 0.15 9.34 -3.12
C LEU A 49 -0.32 10.72 -2.66
N ILE A 50 -1.54 11.10 -3.01
CA ILE A 50 -2.15 12.36 -2.56
C ILE A 50 -2.37 12.34 -1.04
N ARG A 51 -2.93 11.26 -0.50
CA ARG A 51 -3.21 11.10 0.94
C ARG A 51 -1.95 11.21 1.79
N ARG A 52 -0.82 10.67 1.32
CA ARG A 52 0.48 10.77 2.01
C ARG A 52 1.17 12.12 1.82
N GLY A 53 0.61 13.02 1.01
CA GLY A 53 1.23 14.28 0.67
C GLY A 53 2.47 14.12 -0.21
N MET A 54 2.55 13.05 -1.00
CA MET A 54 3.63 12.82 -1.97
C MET A 54 3.28 13.30 -3.37
N ALA A 55 2.03 13.69 -3.60
CA ALA A 55 1.56 14.24 -4.86
C ALA A 55 0.42 15.24 -4.64
N VAL A 56 0.19 16.10 -5.63
CA VAL A 56 -0.98 16.99 -5.71
C VAL A 56 -1.78 16.69 -6.97
N PRO A 57 -3.12 16.81 -6.95
CA PRO A 57 -3.93 16.69 -8.16
C PRO A 57 -3.49 17.70 -9.22
N ASP A 58 -3.27 17.23 -10.44
CA ASP A 58 -2.87 18.05 -11.57
C ASP A 58 -3.41 17.42 -12.86
N PRO A 59 -4.56 17.91 -13.38
CA PRO A 59 -5.18 17.39 -14.60
C PRO A 59 -4.32 17.54 -15.86
N THR A 60 -3.26 18.38 -15.82
CA THR A 60 -2.38 18.58 -16.97
C THR A 60 -1.36 17.46 -17.14
N GLN A 61 -1.15 16.66 -16.08
CA GLN A 61 -0.20 15.56 -16.06
C GLN A 61 -0.83 14.24 -16.54
N PRO A 62 -0.06 13.32 -17.14
CA PRO A 62 -0.58 12.08 -17.72
C PRO A 62 -1.41 11.20 -16.77
N HIS A 63 -1.09 11.23 -15.47
CA HIS A 63 -1.76 10.45 -14.44
C HIS A 63 -2.71 11.30 -13.56
N GLY A 64 -2.99 12.54 -13.96
CA GLY A 64 -3.89 13.45 -13.23
C GLY A 64 -3.32 13.98 -11.90
N LEU A 65 -2.01 13.83 -11.69
CA LEU A 65 -1.30 14.30 -10.50
C LEU A 65 0.14 14.68 -10.80
N LYS A 66 0.69 15.55 -9.97
CA LYS A 66 2.10 15.92 -9.96
C LYS A 66 2.76 15.45 -8.67
N LEU A 67 3.86 14.70 -8.78
CA LEU A 67 4.64 14.27 -7.62
C LEU A 67 5.39 15.45 -6.98
N LEU A 68 5.51 15.43 -5.66
CA LEU A 68 6.37 16.39 -4.94
C LEU A 68 7.85 16.01 -4.98
N VAL A 69 8.12 14.71 -5.09
CA VAL A 69 9.46 14.17 -5.36
C VAL A 69 9.42 13.64 -6.77
N GLU A 70 10.07 14.35 -7.69
CA GLU A 70 10.02 14.04 -9.12
C GLU A 70 10.60 12.66 -9.44
N ASP A 71 11.77 12.35 -8.89
CA ASP A 71 12.41 11.03 -9.03
C ASP A 71 12.06 10.13 -7.82
N TYR A 72 10.78 9.76 -7.71
CA TYR A 72 10.32 8.78 -6.73
C TYR A 72 10.03 7.44 -7.45
N PRO A 73 10.98 6.48 -7.48
CA PRO A 73 10.91 5.31 -8.35
C PRO A 73 9.63 4.48 -8.17
N TYR A 74 9.24 4.20 -6.93
CA TYR A 74 8.01 3.48 -6.61
C TYR A 74 6.76 4.15 -7.19
N ALA A 75 6.68 5.48 -7.10
CA ALA A 75 5.52 6.23 -7.58
C ALA A 75 5.52 6.32 -9.11
N ASN A 76 6.66 6.64 -9.73
CA ASN A 76 6.79 6.75 -11.18
C ASN A 76 6.45 5.42 -11.86
N ASP A 77 7.12 4.33 -11.48
CA ASP A 77 6.90 3.02 -12.08
C ASP A 77 5.50 2.48 -11.77
N GLY A 78 5.04 2.71 -10.54
CA GLY A 78 3.71 2.31 -10.10
C GLY A 78 2.60 2.99 -10.91
N LEU A 79 2.74 4.27 -11.25
CA LEU A 79 1.74 5.01 -12.01
C LEU A 79 1.63 4.53 -13.47
N LEU A 80 2.76 4.11 -14.07
CA LEU A 80 2.75 3.46 -15.39
C LEU A 80 1.95 2.16 -15.36
N LEU A 81 2.21 1.28 -14.37
CA LEU A 81 1.49 0.02 -14.21
C LEU A 81 0.01 0.25 -13.88
N TRP A 82 -0.27 1.20 -12.98
CA TRP A 82 -1.63 1.57 -12.61
C TRP A 82 -2.46 1.99 -13.83
N SER A 83 -1.93 2.89 -14.66
CA SER A 83 -2.60 3.34 -15.88
C SER A 83 -2.79 2.22 -16.91
N ALA A 84 -1.83 1.30 -17.02
CA ALA A 84 -1.97 0.12 -17.89
C ALA A 84 -3.12 -0.79 -17.42
N ILE A 85 -3.19 -1.10 -16.13
CA ILE A 85 -4.28 -1.92 -15.54
C ILE A 85 -5.63 -1.21 -15.69
N GLN A 86 -5.69 0.09 -15.40
CA GLN A 86 -6.91 0.88 -15.52
C GLN A 86 -7.42 0.92 -16.97
N THR A 87 -6.52 1.02 -17.94
CA THR A 87 -6.87 0.95 -19.36
C THR A 87 -7.45 -0.41 -19.71
N TRP A 88 -6.77 -1.50 -19.32
CA TRP A 88 -7.24 -2.87 -19.55
C TRP A 88 -8.61 -3.17 -18.95
N VAL A 89 -8.90 -2.68 -17.74
CA VAL A 89 -10.21 -2.92 -17.09
C VAL A 89 -11.34 -2.11 -17.74
N ARG A 90 -11.02 -1.00 -18.40
CA ARG A 90 -11.99 -0.10 -19.04
C ARG A 90 -12.27 -0.45 -20.51
N THR A 91 -11.40 -1.25 -21.14
CA THR A 91 -11.65 -1.86 -22.44
C THR A 91 -12.61 -3.03 -22.31
#